data_AF-A0A0F8WPY1-F1
#
_entry.id   AF-A0A0F8WPY1-F1
#
_cell.length_a   1.000
_cell.length_b   1.000
_cell.length_c   1.000
_cell.angle_alpha   90.00
_cell.angle_beta   90.00
_cell.angle_gamma   90.00
#
_symmetry.space_group_name_H-M   'P 1'
#
loop_
_entity.id
_entity.type
_entity.pdbx_description
1 polymer ?
#
loop_
_entity_poly.entity_id
_entity_poly.type
_entity_poly.pdbx_seq_one_letter_code
_entity_poly.pdbx_strand_id
1 'polypeptide(L)'
;MPKKKSKAKVKVFIAAGCGPCEELKEAIKAGRFNVEGVDLIDVESKEGFPYIKKLGLTRAPSAYLGTKECELFINREDNSIFIECPDGDKAPKLPQRVAEPS
;
A
#
# COMPACT_ATOMS: atom_id res chain seq x y z
N MET A 1 -23.75 -7.29 -20.69
CA MET A 1 -22.62 -6.33 -20.59
C MET A 1 -21.77 -6.69 -19.38
N PRO A 2 -20.48 -7.02 -19.56
CA PRO A 2 -19.62 -7.48 -18.47
C PRO A 2 -19.44 -6.38 -17.42
N LYS A 3 -19.64 -6.77 -16.16
CA LYS A 3 -19.45 -5.96 -14.96
C LYS A 3 -18.10 -5.24 -15.04
N LYS A 4 -18.12 -3.91 -15.15
CA LYS A 4 -16.95 -3.06 -14.85
C LYS A 4 -16.57 -3.38 -13.41
N LYS A 5 -15.65 -4.33 -13.21
CA LYS A 5 -14.95 -4.51 -11.95
C LYS A 5 -14.21 -3.19 -11.76
N SER A 6 -14.79 -2.27 -10.99
CA SER A 6 -14.02 -1.19 -10.38
C SER A 6 -12.93 -1.89 -9.58
N LYS A 7 -11.77 -2.10 -10.21
CA LYS A 7 -10.57 -2.60 -9.54
C LYS A 7 -10.38 -1.69 -8.35
N ALA A 8 -10.52 -2.26 -7.15
CA ALA A 8 -10.29 -1.51 -5.93
C ALA A 8 -8.88 -0.94 -6.03
N LYS A 9 -8.76 0.39 -6.02
CA LYS A 9 -7.47 1.07 -6.03
C LYS A 9 -6.91 1.05 -4.62
N VAL A 10 -5.62 0.78 -4.49
CA VAL A 10 -4.94 0.83 -3.20
C VAL A 10 -4.84 2.29 -2.79
N LYS A 11 -5.32 2.62 -1.60
CA LYS A 11 -5.18 3.94 -0.99
C LYS A 11 -3.98 3.94 -0.09
N VAL A 12 -2.96 4.71 -0.44
CA VAL A 12 -1.75 4.89 0.35
C VAL A 12 -1.87 6.17 1.13
N PHE A 13 -1.87 6.03 2.44
CA PHE A 13 -1.95 7.11 3.39
C PHE A 13 -0.55 7.53 3.82
N ILE A 14 -0.23 8.80 3.61
CA ILE A 14 1.06 9.41 3.99
C ILE A 14 0.84 10.54 5.00
N ALA A 15 1.87 10.82 5.80
CA ALA A 15 1.93 11.99 6.67
C ALA A 15 3.06 12.91 6.22
N ALA A 16 2.88 14.22 6.37
CA ALA A 16 3.92 15.21 6.24
C ALA A 16 4.99 15.02 7.34
N GLY A 17 6.26 15.19 6.98
CA GLY A 17 7.38 14.98 7.91
C GLY A 17 7.79 13.52 8.12
N CYS A 18 7.18 12.58 7.39
CA CYS A 18 7.61 11.20 7.32
C CYS A 18 8.61 11.02 6.17
N GLY A 19 9.90 10.88 6.50
CA GLY A 19 10.96 10.63 5.51
C GLY A 19 10.65 9.51 4.49
N PRO A 20 10.23 8.30 4.93
CA PRO A 20 9.88 7.24 3.99
C PRO A 20 8.60 7.53 3.18
N CYS A 21 7.78 8.51 3.59
CA CYS A 21 6.57 8.89 2.86
C CYS A 21 6.90 9.73 1.60
N GLU A 22 7.98 10.52 1.62
CA GLU A 22 8.45 11.22 0.41
C GLU A 22 9.02 10.24 -0.62
N GLU A 23 9.86 9.29 -0.19
CA GLU A 23 10.35 8.20 -1.05
C GLU A 23 9.17 7.45 -1.68
N LEU A 24 8.14 7.18 -0.87
CA LEU A 24 6.95 6.48 -1.34
C LEU A 24 6.18 7.26 -2.39
N LYS A 25 6.03 8.56 -2.18
CA LYS A 25 5.35 9.48 -3.08
C LYS A 25 6.06 9.55 -4.42
N GLU A 26 7.40 9.59 -4.43
CA GLU A 26 8.19 9.57 -5.65
C GLU A 26 8.06 8.25 -6.41
N ALA A 27 8.22 7.10 -5.74
CA ALA A 27 8.13 5.81 -6.42
C ALA A 27 6.70 5.50 -6.93
N ILE A 28 5.64 5.94 -6.23
CA ILE A 28 4.27 5.89 -6.75
C ILE A 28 4.12 6.81 -7.97
N LYS A 29 4.65 8.03 -7.94
CA LYS A 29 4.58 8.95 -9.08
C LYS A 29 5.38 8.46 -10.28
N ALA A 30 6.47 7.73 -10.04
CA ALA A 30 7.30 7.09 -11.04
C ALA A 30 6.70 5.80 -11.62
N GLY A 31 5.59 5.29 -11.07
CA GLY A 31 4.98 4.05 -11.53
C GLY A 31 5.70 2.79 -11.05
N ARG A 32 6.58 2.88 -10.04
CA ARG A 32 7.37 1.76 -9.50
C ARG A 32 6.62 1.02 -8.40
N PHE A 33 5.44 0.51 -8.74
CA PHE A 33 4.61 -0.26 -7.80
C PHE A 33 3.96 -1.46 -8.48
N ASN A 34 3.76 -2.53 -7.72
CA ASN A 34 3.25 -3.81 -8.25
C ASN A 34 1.71 -3.91 -8.38
N VAL A 35 0.96 -2.87 -8.02
CA VAL A 35 -0.52 -2.89 -7.99
C VAL A 35 -1.13 -2.08 -9.13
N GLU A 36 -2.33 -2.42 -9.58
CA GLU A 36 -2.96 -1.79 -10.75
C GLU A 36 -3.76 -0.50 -10.41
N GLY A 37 -3.11 0.41 -9.68
CA GLY A 37 -3.64 1.72 -9.33
C GLY A 37 -3.49 2.06 -7.84
N VAL A 38 -2.69 3.09 -7.57
CA VAL A 38 -2.47 3.65 -6.23
C VAL A 38 -3.04 5.07 -6.16
N ASP A 39 -3.70 5.36 -5.05
CA ASP A 39 -4.25 6.67 -4.70
C ASP A 39 -3.53 7.19 -3.46
N LEU A 40 -2.80 8.30 -3.58
CA LEU A 40 -2.07 8.90 -2.47
C LEU A 40 -2.97 9.87 -1.71
N ILE A 41 -3.17 9.61 -0.43
CA ILE A 41 -3.99 10.42 0.45
C ILE A 41 -3.10 10.91 1.59
N ASP A 42 -3.02 12.22 1.75
CA ASP A 42 -2.32 12.83 2.87
C ASP A 42 -3.25 12.87 4.09
N VAL A 43 -2.85 12.19 5.17
CA VAL A 43 -3.69 12.05 6.39
C VAL A 43 -3.81 13.35 7.16
N GLU A 44 -2.84 14.25 7.04
CA GLU A 44 -2.85 15.57 7.66
C GLU A 44 -3.69 16.59 6.88
N SER A 45 -4.01 16.27 5.62
CA SER A 45 -4.91 17.05 4.80
C SER A 45 -6.37 16.85 5.22
N LYS A 46 -7.21 17.86 4.93
CA LYS A 46 -8.66 17.83 5.24
C LYS A 46 -9.38 16.60 4.69
N GLU A 47 -8.90 16.05 3.59
CA GLU A 47 -9.45 14.86 2.94
C GLU A 47 -9.02 13.55 3.61
N GLY A 48 -7.81 13.47 4.17
CA GLY A 48 -7.29 12.28 4.85
C GLY A 48 -7.64 12.20 6.33
N PHE A 49 -7.82 13.34 7.00
CA PHE A 49 -8.22 13.43 8.41
C PHE A 49 -9.43 12.55 8.80
N PRO A 50 -10.55 12.50 8.02
CA PRO A 50 -11.66 11.61 8.34
C PRO A 50 -11.30 10.12 8.23
N TYR A 51 -10.31 9.74 7.42
CA TYR A 51 -9.86 8.37 7.28
C TYR A 51 -9.04 7.90 8.48
N ILE A 52 -8.27 8.80 9.13
CA ILE A 52 -7.56 8.49 10.37
C ILE A 52 -8.52 7.91 11.40
N LYS A 53 -9.61 8.63 11.68
CA LYS A 53 -10.62 8.19 12.65
C LYS A 53 -11.40 6.96 12.19
N LYS A 54 -11.69 6.86 10.88
CA LYS A 54 -12.53 5.79 10.33
C LYS A 54 -11.81 4.45 10.21
N LEU A 55 -10.53 4.46 9.84
CA LEU A 55 -9.71 3.26 9.66
C LEU A 55 -8.78 2.99 10.86
N GLY A 56 -8.66 3.95 11.77
CA GLY A 56 -7.73 3.84 12.90
C GLY A 56 -6.26 3.97 12.48
N LEU A 57 -5.96 4.78 11.44
CA LEU A 57 -4.58 5.00 11.02
C LEU A 57 -3.79 5.61 12.19
N THR A 58 -2.92 4.80 12.76
CA THR A 58 -2.04 5.21 13.86
C THR A 58 -0.61 5.44 13.38
N ARG A 59 -0.29 5.04 12.13
CA ARG A 59 1.04 5.13 11.53
C ARG A 59 0.91 5.50 10.06
N ALA A 60 1.94 6.19 9.55
CA ALA A 60 2.15 6.45 8.15
C ALA A 60 3.64 6.19 7.83
N PRO A 61 3.98 5.66 6.64
CA PRO A 61 3.07 5.35 5.54
C PRO A 61 2.28 4.05 5.79
N SER A 62 1.01 4.02 5.39
CA SER A 62 0.18 2.82 5.43
C SER A 62 -0.64 2.68 4.16
N ALA A 63 -0.73 1.47 3.63
CA ALA A 63 -1.56 1.17 2.47
C ALA A 63 -2.85 0.49 2.90
N TYR A 64 -3.96 0.80 2.23
CA TYR A 64 -5.25 0.21 2.50
C TYR A 64 -5.98 -0.08 1.19
N LEU A 65 -6.64 -1.23 1.12
CA LEU A 65 -7.53 -1.58 0.04
C LEU A 65 -8.95 -1.63 0.58
N GLY A 66 -9.71 -0.56 0.33
CA GLY A 66 -11.05 -0.39 0.88
C GLY A 66 -11.02 -0.19 2.40
N THR A 67 -11.26 -1.27 3.15
CA THR A 67 -11.25 -1.29 4.63
C THR A 67 -10.19 -2.20 5.23
N LYS A 68 -9.37 -2.85 4.39
CA LYS A 68 -8.30 -3.74 4.83
C LYS A 68 -6.96 -3.02 4.73
N GLU A 69 -6.14 -3.13 5.77
CA GLU A 69 -4.75 -2.68 5.73
C GLU A 69 -3.95 -3.60 4.81
N CYS A 70 -3.03 -3.01 4.05
CA CYS A 70 -2.08 -3.67 3.19
C CYS A 70 -0.67 -3.43 3.72
N GLU A 71 0.18 -4.43 3.61
CA GLU A 71 1.60 -4.30 3.87
C GLU A 71 2.27 -3.53 2.75
N LEU A 72 3.16 -2.63 3.14
CA LEU A 72 3.91 -1.79 2.22
C LEU A 72 5.40 -1.98 2.50
N PHE A 73 6.12 -2.40 1.47
CA PHE A 73 7.55 -2.62 1.51
C PHE A 73 8.22 -1.73 0.47
N ILE A 74 9.19 -0.93 0.92
CA ILE A 74 10.00 -0.09 0.05
C ILE A 74 11.34 -0.81 -0.12
N ASN A 75 11.62 -1.28 -1.33
CA ASN A 75 12.93 -1.81 -1.65
C ASN A 75 13.88 -0.66 -1.99
N ARG A 76 14.80 -0.34 -1.08
CA ARG A 76 15.77 0.75 -1.25
C ARG A 76 16.85 0.48 -2.30
N GLU A 77 17.10 -0.78 -2.68
CA GLU A 77 18.08 -1.11 -3.73
C GLU A 77 17.60 -0.67 -5.12
N ASP A 78 16.32 -0.87 -5.42
CA ASP A 78 15.74 -0.55 -6.74
C ASP A 78 14.75 0.64 -6.70
N ASN A 79 14.48 1.16 -5.50
CA ASN A 79 13.45 2.18 -5.25
C ASN A 79 12.07 1.71 -5.74
N SER A 80 11.78 0.42 -5.55
CA SER A 80 10.53 -0.23 -5.96
C SER A 80 9.62 -0.46 -4.76
N ILE A 81 8.34 -0.17 -4.91
CA ILE A 81 7.33 -0.35 -3.86
C ILE A 81 6.55 -1.64 -4.10
N PHE A 82 6.57 -2.49 -3.09
CA PHE A 82 5.73 -3.69 -3.02
C PHE A 82 4.58 -3.41 -2.06
N ILE A 83 3.36 -3.47 -2.59
CA ILE A 83 2.16 -3.34 -1.79
C ILE A 83 1.44 -4.67 -1.82
N GLU A 84 1.27 -5.27 -0.65
CA GLU A 84 0.64 -6.56 -0.48
C GLU A 84 -0.65 -6.40 0.32
N CYS A 85 -1.78 -6.60 -0.35
CA CYS A 85 -3.10 -6.47 0.27
C CYS A 85 -3.70 -7.86 0.52
N PRO A 86 -4.32 -8.11 1.68
CA PRO A 86 -4.93 -9.40 2.02
C PRO A 86 -6.25 -9.70 1.27
N ASP A 87 -6.59 -8.94 0.22
CA ASP A 87 -7.79 -9.18 -0.60
C ASP A 87 -7.55 -8.77 -2.06
N GLY A 88 -7.18 -9.74 -2.89
CA GLY A 88 -6.93 -9.50 -4.31
C GLY A 88 -6.14 -10.60 -5.02
N ASP A 89 -6.51 -11.87 -4.81
CA ASP A 89 -6.17 -12.98 -5.71
C ASP A 89 -4.66 -13.32 -5.90
N LYS A 90 -3.87 -13.24 -4.82
CA LYS A 90 -2.66 -14.07 -4.63
C LYS A 90 -2.09 -13.77 -3.26
N ALA A 91 -2.22 -14.70 -2.34
CA ALA A 91 -1.30 -14.78 -1.22
C ALA A 91 0.13 -14.77 -1.78
N PRO A 92 1.09 -14.07 -1.17
CA PRO A 92 2.49 -14.32 -1.51
C PRO A 92 2.73 -15.82 -1.27
N LYS A 93 3.06 -16.53 -2.33
CA LYS A 93 3.97 -17.66 -2.15
C LYS A 93 5.29 -17.03 -1.74
N LEU A 94 5.42 -16.64 -0.48
CA LEU A 94 6.71 -16.71 0.19
C LEU A 94 7.27 -18.08 -0.20
N PRO A 95 8.49 -18.18 -0.78
CA PRO A 95 9.10 -19.48 -0.87
C PRO A 95 9.12 -19.99 0.57
N GLN A 96 8.29 -21.01 0.86
CA GLN A 96 8.43 -21.78 2.06
C GLN A 96 9.88 -22.25 1.99
N ARG A 97 10.76 -21.59 2.77
CA ARG A 97 11.97 -22.25 3.22
C ARG A 97 11.43 -23.48 3.93
N VAL A 98 11.43 -24.58 3.20
CA VAL A 98 11.42 -25.92 3.74
C VAL A 98 12.47 -25.89 4.83
N ALA A 99 12.01 -25.74 6.07
CA ALA A 99 12.73 -26.28 7.19
C ALA A 99 12.73 -27.78 6.92
N GLU A 100 13.79 -28.25 6.26
CA GLU A 100 14.16 -29.65 6.25
C GLU A 100 14.57 -29.99 7.68
N PRO A 101 13.85 -30.87 8.40
CA PRO A 101 14.46 -31.60 9.49
C PRO A 101 15.33 -32.71 8.87
N SER A 102 16.66 -32.61 9.04
CA SER A 102 17.55 -33.77 8.96
C SER A 102 17.77 -34.34 10.34
#